data_AF-T1BX86-F1
#
_entry.id   AF-T1BX86-F1
#
_cell.length_a   1.000
_cell.length_b   1.000
_cell.length_c   1.000
_cell.angle_alpha   90.00
_cell.angle_beta   90.00
_cell.angle_gamma   90.00
#
_symmetry.space_group_name_H-M   'P 1'
#
loop_
_entity.id
_entity.type
_entity.pdbx_description
1 polymer ?
#
loop_
_entity_poly.entity_id
_entity_poly.type
_entity_poly.pdbx_seq_one_letter_code
_entity_poly.pdbx_strand_id
1 'polypeptide(L)' 'MPHHVLTRINDALNEHSKCLKGSRILIVGVAYKKNVNDLRESPALDLMVLLEQKGVILEYTDPYISSFNLLGREF' A
#
# COMPACT_ATOMS: atom_id res chain seq x y z
N MET A 1 5.64 -10.70 5.91
CA MET A 1 5.49 -9.51 6.80
C MET A 1 4.35 -8.54 6.47
N PRO A 2 3.76 -8.48 5.25
CA PRO A 2 2.68 -7.52 4.95
C PRO A 2 1.52 -7.49 5.96
N HIS A 3 1.08 -8.65 6.46
CA HIS A 3 0.04 -8.74 7.49
C HIS A 3 0.39 -8.03 8.81
N HIS A 4 1.65 -8.06 9.22
CA HIS A 4 2.08 -7.35 10.44
C HIS A 4 1.91 -5.84 10.27
N VAL A 5 2.30 -5.33 9.09
CA VAL A 5 2.15 -3.90 8.76
C VAL A 5 0.67 -3.53 8.64
N LEU A 6 -0.16 -4.39 8.04
CA LEU A 6 -1.61 -4.19 8.00
C LEU A 6 -2.21 -4.04 9.41
N THR A 7 -1.85 -4.93 10.34
CA THR A 7 -2.30 -4.85 11.73
C THR A 7 -1.85 -3.53 12.37
N ARG A 8 -0.59 -3.14 12.18
CA ARG A 8 -0.05 -1.87 12.69
C ARG A 8 -0.81 -0.64 12.18
N ILE A 9 -1.20 -0.64 10.90
CA ILE A 9 -1.99 0.44 10.29
C ILE A 9 -3.39 0.47 10.91
N ASN A 10 -4.03 -0.69 11.06
CA ASN A 10 -5.35 -0.79 11.67
C ASN A 10 -5.35 -0.28 13.12
N ASP A 11 -4.34 -0.67 13.90
CA ASP A 11 -4.18 -0.22 15.30
C ASP A 11 -3.99 1.30 15.37
N ALA A 12 -3.12 1.86 14.51
CA ALA A 12 -2.88 3.31 14.46
C ALA A 12 -4.13 4.10 14.06
N LEU A 13 -4.96 3.58 13.14
CA LEU A 13 -6.23 4.22 12.81
C LEU A 13 -7.24 4.13 13.96
N ASN A 14 -7.28 3.01 14.67
CA ASN A 14 -8.15 2.81 15.82
C ASN A 14 -7.80 3.72 17.00
N GLU A 15 -6.53 4.05 17.21
CA GLU A 15 -6.10 5.08 18.18
C GLU A 15 -6.77 6.44 17.92
N HIS A 16 -7.19 6.69 16.68
CA HIS A 16 -7.92 7.89 16.28
C HIS A 16 -9.41 7.64 16.00
N SER A 17 -9.95 6.48 16.41
CA SER A 17 -11.33 6.04 16.12
C SER A 17 -11.69 6.10 14.62
N LYS A 18 -10.71 5.84 13.75
CA LYS A 18 -10.91 5.76 12.30
C LYS A 18 -10.99 4.31 11.85
N CYS A 19 -11.99 4.00 11.04
CA CYS A 19 -12.10 2.69 10.40
C CYS A 19 -11.03 2.52 9.31
N LEU A 20 -10.47 1.32 9.18
CA LEU A 20 -9.59 0.99 8.06
C LEU A 20 -10.34 1.11 6.71
N LYS A 21 -11.53 0.51 6.60
CA LYS A 21 -12.37 0.60 5.40
C LYS A 21 -12.78 2.05 5.14
N GLY A 22 -12.55 2.53 3.92
CA GLY A 22 -12.83 3.91 3.50
C GLY A 22 -11.78 4.93 3.92
N SER A 23 -10.75 4.55 4.69
CA SER A 23 -9.61 5.43 4.95
C SER A 23 -8.82 5.67 3.66
N ARG A 24 -8.28 6.88 3.53
CA ARG A 24 -7.31 7.24 2.48
C ARG A 24 -5.90 7.03 3.01
N ILE A 25 -5.10 6.23 2.30
CA ILE A 25 -3.71 5.94 2.66
C ILE A 25 -2.82 6.22 1.45
N LEU A 26 -1.79 7.04 1.65
CA LEU A 26 -0.73 7.28 0.67
C LEU A 26 0.45 6.35 0.96
N ILE A 27 0.81 5.51 0.00
CA ILE A 27 2.00 4.67 0.04
C ILE A 27 3.19 5.44 -0.54
N VAL A 28 4.27 5.58 0.24
CA VAL A 28 5.48 6.28 -0.20
C VAL A 28 6.57 5.24 -0.48
N GLY A 29 6.86 5.03 -1.75
CA GLY A 29 7.77 4.01 -2.25
C GLY A 29 7.08 2.67 -2.48
N VAL A 30 7.15 2.18 -3.72
CA VAL A 30 6.60 0.88 -4.13
C VAL A 30 7.66 -0.02 -4.78
N ALA A 31 8.84 0.51 -5.10
CA ALA A 31 9.96 -0.29 -5.60
C ALA A 31 10.45 -1.34 -4.58
N TYR A 32 10.91 -2.50 -5.07
CA TYR A 32 11.38 -3.61 -4.21
C TYR A 32 12.64 -3.25 -3.41
N LYS A 33 13.43 -2.30 -3.93
CA LYS A 33 14.64 -1.76 -3.30
C LYS A 33 14.73 -0.27 -3.55
N LYS A 34 15.61 0.39 -2.81
CA LYS A 34 15.93 1.80 -3.01
C LYS A 34 16.58 2.02 -4.39
N ASN A 35 16.18 3.10 -5.07
CA ASN A 35 16.78 3.60 -6.31
C ASN A 35 16.71 2.65 -7.52
N VAL A 36 15.67 1.82 -7.60
CA VAL A 36 15.44 0.92 -8.73
C VAL A 36 13.98 1.05 -9.19
N ASN A 37 13.73 0.76 -10.46
CA ASN A 37 12.40 0.79 -11.08
C ASN A 37 11.79 -0.62 -11.18
N ASP A 38 12.06 -1.48 -10.20
CA ASP A 38 11.64 -2.87 -10.22
C ASP A 38 10.61 -3.14 -9.12
N LEU A 39 9.48 -3.72 -9.53
CA LEU A 39 8.33 -4.05 -8.70
C LEU A 39 8.26 -5.54 -8.36
N ARG A 40 9.10 -6.36 -8.99
CA ARG A 40 9.07 -7.82 -8.77
C ARG A 40 9.37 -8.11 -7.31
N GLU A 41 8.51 -8.92 -6.70
CA GLU A 41 8.59 -9.30 -5.28
C GLU A 41 8.58 -8.09 -4.33
N SER A 42 8.03 -6.94 -4.75
CA SER A 42 7.90 -5.79 -3.88
C SER A 42 6.92 -6.07 -2.73
N PRO A 43 7.36 -6.01 -1.46
CA PRO A 43 6.48 -6.23 -0.32
C PRO A 43 5.42 -5.12 -0.18
N ALA A 44 5.64 -3.96 -0.81
CA ALA A 44 4.67 -2.87 -0.85
C ALA A 44 3.43 -3.28 -1.65
N LEU A 45 3.60 -4.01 -2.76
CA LEU A 45 2.47 -4.49 -3.57
C LEU A 45 1.63 -5.50 -2.81
N ASP A 46 2.25 -6.44 -2.09
CA ASP A 46 1.52 -7.38 -1.23
C ASP A 46 0.68 -6.66 -0.17
N LEU A 47 1.24 -5.61 0.45
CA LEU A 47 0.51 -4.79 1.42
C LEU A 47 -0.65 -4.01 0.76
N MET A 48 -0.42 -3.45 -0.44
CA MET A 48 -1.46 -2.74 -1.19
C MET A 48 -2.63 -3.66 -1.55
N VAL A 49 -2.36 -4.90 -1.97
CA VAL A 49 -3.40 -5.92 -2.22
C VAL A 49 -4.24 -6.15 -0.96
N LEU A 50 -3.59 -6.34 0.19
CA LEU A 50 -4.30 -6.57 1.46
C LEU A 50 -5.14 -5.36 1.88
N LEU A 51 -4.63 -4.14 1.70
CA LEU A 51 -5.34 -2.90 2.03
C LEU A 51 -6.55 -2.68 1.09
N GLU A 52 -6.38 -2.92 -0.20
CA GLU A 52 -7.46 -2.80 -1.19
C GLU A 52 -8.58 -3.80 -0.92
N GLN A 53 -8.25 -5.05 -0.57
CA GLN A 53 -9.22 -6.05 -0.12
C GLN A 53 -9.98 -5.65 1.15
N LYS A 54 -9.40 -4.78 2.00
CA LYS A 54 -10.08 -4.20 3.18
C LYS A 54 -10.91 -2.96 2.85
N GLY A 55 -10.96 -2.55 1.58
CA GLY A 55 -11.71 -1.38 1.11
C GLY A 55 -11.04 -0.05 1.47
N VAL A 56 -9.72 -0.03 1.57
CA VAL A 56 -8.93 1.20 1.72
C VAL A 56 -8.85 1.93 0.38
N ILE A 57 -8.90 3.26 0.42
CA ILE A 57 -8.66 4.10 -0.75
C ILE A 57 -7.15 4.38 -0.82
N LEU A 58 -6.47 3.71 -1.73
CA LEU A 58 -5.02 3.80 -1.89
C LEU A 58 -4.63 4.85 -2.93
N GLU A 59 -3.59 5.61 -2.59
CA GLU A 59 -2.77 6.44 -3.47
C GLU A 59 -1.30 6.04 -3.25
N TYR A 60 -0.41 6.32 -4.20
CA TYR A 60 1.02 6.08 -4.02
C TYR A 60 1.88 7.20 -4.62
N THR A 61 3.14 7.22 -4.23
CA THR A 61 4.18 8.01 -4.90
C THR A 61 5.51 7.26 -4.82
N ASP A 62 6.21 7.18 -5.95
CA ASP A 62 7.57 6.64 -6.03
C ASP A 62 8.34 7.41 -7.13
N PRO A 63 9.57 7.87 -6.89
CA PRO A 63 10.34 8.61 -7.90
C PRO A 63 10.72 7.78 -9.14
N TYR A 64 10.72 6.46 -9.05
CA TYR A 64 11.21 5.54 -10.09
C TYR A 64 10.10 4.72 -10.73
N ILE A 65 8.90 4.71 -10.15
CA ILE A 65 7.72 4.00 -10.66
C ILE A 65 6.62 5.02 -10.92
N SER A 66 6.37 5.32 -12.19
CA SER A 66 5.35 6.30 -12.61
C SER A 66 3.96 5.72 -12.79
N SER A 67 3.87 4.42 -13.08
CA SER A 67 2.60 3.71 -13.21
C SER A 67 2.79 2.20 -13.07
N PHE A 68 1.78 1.51 -12.56
CA PHE A 68 1.73 0.04 -12.56
C PHE A 68 0.31 -0.49 -12.43
N ASN A 69 0.09 -1.73 -12.88
CA ASN A 69 -1.17 -2.42 -12.70
C ASN A 69 -1.15 -3.27 -11.42
N LEU A 70 -2.19 -3.15 -10.60
CA LEU A 70 -2.42 -4.01 -9.44
C LEU A 70 -3.89 -4.43 -9.40
N LEU A 71 -4.15 -5.74 -9.40
CA LEU A 71 -5.50 -6.32 -9.39
C LEU A 71 -6.44 -5.76 -10.48
N GLY A 72 -5.90 -5.38 -11.66
CA GLY A 72 -6.68 -4.81 -12.76
C GLY A 72 -6.96 -3.31 -12.61
N ARG A 73 -6.44 -2.66 -11.57
CA ARG A 73 -6.46 -1.21 -11.40
C ARG A 73 -5.11 -0.61 -11.78
N GLU A 74 -5.15 0.46 -12.55
CA GLU A 74 -3.97 1.30 -12.82
C GLU A 74 -3.72 2.24 -11.64
N PHE A 75 -2.49 2.22 -11.17
CA PHE A 75 -1.94 3.16 -10.21
C PHE A 75 -0.95 4.07 -10.96
#